data_AF-A0A7S3X2M3-F1
#
_entry.id   AF-A0A7S3X2M3-F1
#
_cell.length_a   1.000
_cell.length_b   1.000
_cell.length_c   1.000
_cell.angle_alpha   90.00
_cell.angle_beta   90.00
_cell.angle_gamma   90.00
#
_symmetry.space_group_name_H-M   'P 1'
#
loop_
_entity.id
_entity.type
_entity.pdbx_description
1 polymer ?
#
loop_
_entity_poly.entity_id
_entity_poly.type
_entity_poly.pdbx_seq_one_letter_code
_entity_poly.pdbx_strand_id
1 'polypeptide(L)'
;ALYHCWVTATTVGYGDVSMRTQGARAWSCIHIAVAVGTLGAFIGKAQELRDERKKQVQRVELLKKKLDKDLICSLDQEGNGVDKTEFVVGMLVKLEMVKWADVEPFIAQFEMLDVDGSGRLTEH
;
A
#
# COMPACT_ATOMS: atom_id res chain seq x y z
N ALA A 1 7.03 -10.95 40.23
CA ALA A 1 6.08 -11.55 39.28
C ALA A 1 6.14 -10.85 37.93
N LEU A 2 5.81 -9.55 37.85
CA LEU A 2 5.80 -8.79 36.59
C LEU A 2 7.13 -8.84 35.80
N TYR A 3 8.28 -8.74 36.48
CA TYR A 3 9.60 -8.87 35.84
C TYR A 3 9.78 -10.22 35.12
N HIS A 4 9.41 -11.33 35.76
CA HIS A 4 9.47 -12.67 35.15
C HIS A 4 8.52 -12.78 33.95
N CYS A 5 7.28 -12.28 34.10
CA CYS A 5 6.30 -12.27 33.01
C CYS A 5 6.80 -11.47 31.80
N TRP A 6 7.44 -10.33 32.02
CA TRP A 6 7.97 -9.46 30.96
C TRP A 6 9.14 -10.12 30.23
N VAL A 7 10.11 -10.67 30.97
CA VAL A 7 11.28 -11.38 30.42
C VAL A 7 10.88 -12.63 29.64
N THR A 8 9.84 -13.36 30.08
CA THR A 8 9.28 -14.47 29.33
C THR A 8 8.48 -13.99 28.11
N ALA A 9 7.71 -12.90 28.22
CA ALA A 9 6.92 -12.35 27.11
C ALA A 9 7.80 -11.78 25.99
N THR A 10 8.95 -11.18 26.31
CA THR A 10 9.95 -10.75 25.32
C THR A 10 10.82 -11.89 24.82
N THR A 11 10.53 -13.15 25.21
CA THR A 11 11.28 -14.37 24.86
C THR A 11 12.75 -14.37 25.30
N VAL A 12 13.13 -13.48 26.22
CA VAL A 12 14.49 -13.40 26.76
C VAL A 12 14.76 -14.56 27.72
N GLY A 13 13.80 -14.85 28.61
CA GLY A 13 13.75 -16.10 29.37
C GLY A 13 14.94 -16.42 30.28
N TYR A 14 15.44 -15.46 31.08
CA TYR A 14 16.60 -15.66 31.97
C TYR A 14 16.45 -16.81 32.99
N GLY A 15 15.22 -17.19 33.36
CA GLY A 15 14.98 -18.32 34.28
C GLY A 15 15.36 -18.06 35.73
N ASP A 16 15.67 -16.82 36.09
CA ASP A 16 16.16 -16.37 37.40
C ASP A 16 15.07 -16.24 38.47
N VAL A 17 13.79 -16.18 38.07
CA VAL A 17 12.66 -16.00 38.98
C VAL A 17 11.62 -17.10 38.75
N SER A 18 11.32 -17.92 39.76
CA SER A 18 10.29 -18.98 39.65
C SER A 18 8.95 -18.57 40.29
N MET A 19 7.85 -18.68 39.53
CA MET A 19 6.49 -18.46 40.03
C MET A 19 6.00 -19.68 40.82
N ARG A 20 6.14 -19.65 42.16
CA ARG A 20 5.76 -20.76 43.06
C ARG A 20 4.26 -20.81 43.40
N THR A 21 3.50 -19.72 43.23
CA THR A 21 2.07 -19.65 43.60
C THR A 21 1.13 -19.82 42.39
N GLN A 22 0.02 -20.52 42.58
CA GLN A 22 -0.94 -20.87 41.52
C GLN A 22 -1.61 -19.63 40.89
N GLY A 23 -1.96 -18.63 41.71
CA GLY A 23 -2.51 -17.36 41.22
C GLY A 23 -1.54 -16.56 40.36
N ALA A 24 -0.24 -16.59 40.67
CA ALA A 24 0.77 -15.89 39.87
C ALA A 24 0.97 -16.53 38.49
N ARG A 25 0.78 -17.85 38.38
CA ARG A 25 0.81 -18.55 37.09
C ARG A 25 -0.38 -18.16 36.20
N ALA A 26 -1.58 -18.14 36.76
CA ALA A 26 -2.78 -17.72 36.03
C ALA A 26 -2.67 -16.27 35.53
N TRP A 27 -2.21 -15.36 36.40
CA TRP A 27 -1.95 -13.97 36.02
C TRP A 27 -0.90 -13.85 34.91
N SER A 28 0.18 -14.64 34.97
CA SER A 28 1.23 -14.64 33.95
C SER A 28 0.69 -15.05 32.57
N CYS A 29 -0.16 -16.08 32.51
CA CYS A 29 -0.75 -16.52 31.25
C CYS A 29 -1.61 -15.42 30.60
N ILE A 30 -2.46 -14.76 31.39
CA ILE A 30 -3.30 -13.65 30.91
C ILE A 30 -2.42 -12.49 30.44
N HIS A 31 -1.41 -12.12 31.22
CA HIS A 31 -0.50 -11.04 30.88
C HIS A 31 0.28 -11.32 29.58
N ILE A 32 0.77 -12.55 29.38
CA ILE A 32 1.45 -12.95 28.14
C ILE A 32 0.48 -12.87 26.95
N ALA A 33 -0.74 -13.38 27.09
CA ALA A 33 -1.74 -13.33 26.02
C ALA A 33 -2.06 -11.88 25.60
N VAL A 34 -2.25 -10.98 26.58
CA VAL A 34 -2.46 -9.56 26.32
C VAL A 34 -1.23 -8.92 25.66
N ALA A 35 -0.02 -9.18 26.16
CA ALA A 35 1.22 -8.61 25.63
C ALA A 35 1.50 -9.05 24.18
N VAL A 36 1.28 -10.32 23.85
CA VAL A 36 1.44 -10.82 22.47
C VAL A 36 0.37 -10.22 21.56
N GLY A 37 -0.89 -10.14 22.02
CA GLY A 37 -1.98 -9.53 21.26
C GLY A 37 -1.72 -8.04 20.95
N THR A 38 -1.29 -7.27 21.95
CA THR A 38 -0.98 -5.84 21.76
C THR A 38 0.24 -5.63 20.88
N LEU A 39 1.28 -6.47 20.99
CA LEU A 39 2.45 -6.41 20.12
C LEU A 39 2.08 -6.73 18.65
N GLY A 40 1.26 -7.76 18.43
CA GLY A 40 0.75 -8.09 17.10
C GLY A 40 -0.05 -6.94 16.48
N ALA A 41 -0.95 -6.32 17.26
CA ALA A 41 -1.71 -5.15 16.82
C ALA A 41 -0.79 -3.95 16.52
N PHE A 42 0.23 -3.72 17.35
CA PHE A 42 1.22 -2.66 17.14
C PHE A 42 2.02 -2.86 15.84
N ILE A 43 2.49 -4.09 15.58
CA ILE A 43 3.19 -4.42 14.33
C ILE A 43 2.27 -4.20 13.13
N GLY A 44 1.01 -4.64 13.20
CA GLY A 44 0.03 -4.42 12.14
C GLY A 44 -0.16 -2.92 11.85
N LYS A 45 -0.31 -2.10 12.89
CA LYS A 45 -0.42 -0.64 12.74
C LYS A 45 0.87 0.00 12.20
N ALA A 46 2.03 -0.48 12.63
CA ALA A 46 3.30 -0.01 12.11
C ALA A 46 3.47 -0.36 10.62
N GLN A 47 2.99 -1.52 10.18
CA GLN A 47 2.96 -1.92 8.77
C GLN A 47 2.02 -1.03 7.96
N GLU A 48 0.77 -0.84 8.41
CA GLU A 48 -0.20 0.06 7.77
C GLU A 48 0.39 1.47 7.56
N LEU A 49 0.97 2.07 8.61
CA LEU A 49 1.58 3.40 8.52
C LEU A 49 2.79 3.45 7.56
N ARG A 50 3.58 2.37 7.50
CA ARG A 50 4.71 2.28 6.56
C ARG A 50 4.22 2.18 5.12
N ASP A 51 3.17 1.40 4.88
CA ASP A 51 2.57 1.25 3.55
C ASP A 51 1.94 2.56 3.07
N GLU A 52 1.19 3.24 3.94
CA GLU A 52 0.65 4.58 3.66
C GLU A 52 1.75 5.59 3.35
N ARG A 53 2.81 5.63 4.17
CA ARG A 53 3.95 6.52 3.93
C ARG A 53 4.65 6.20 2.62
N LYS A 54 4.83 4.92 2.28
CA LYS A 54 5.43 4.49 1.02
C LYS A 54 4.61 4.96 -0.17
N LYS A 55 3.28 4.80 -0.12
CA LYS A 55 2.35 5.32 -1.15
C LYS A 55 2.45 6.84 -1.31
N GLN A 56 2.51 7.58 -0.19
CA GLN A 56 2.66 9.05 -0.25
C GLN A 56 3.98 9.48 -0.88
N VAL A 57 5.10 8.82 -0.49
CA VAL A 57 6.42 9.13 -1.05
C VAL A 57 6.46 8.82 -2.55
N GLN A 58 5.95 7.67 -2.97
CA GLN A 58 5.86 7.31 -4.39
C GLN A 58 5.03 8.32 -5.18
N ARG A 59 3.89 8.78 -4.64
CA ARG A 59 3.07 9.81 -5.28
C ARG A 59 3.83 11.12 -5.48
N VAL A 60 4.56 11.57 -4.46
CA VAL A 60 5.38 12.79 -4.54
C VAL A 60 6.56 12.62 -5.50
N GLU A 61 7.18 11.45 -5.52
CA GLU A 61 8.28 11.12 -6.43
C GLU A 61 7.81 11.12 -7.89
N LEU A 62 6.66 10.51 -8.19
CA LEU A 62 6.06 10.52 -9.53
C LEU A 62 5.76 11.94 -10.03
N LEU A 63 5.27 12.82 -9.16
CA LEU A 63 5.01 14.24 -9.50
C LEU A 63 6.31 15.04 -9.71
N LYS A 64 7.43 14.62 -9.13
CA LYS A 64 8.73 15.29 -9.24
C LYS A 64 9.63 14.70 -10.33
N LYS A 65 9.36 13.47 -10.76
CA LYS A 65 10.15 12.79 -11.78
C LYS A 65 10.04 13.63 -13.05
N LYS A 66 11.17 14.15 -13.54
CA LYS A 66 11.23 14.68 -14.90
C LYS A 66 10.80 13.56 -15.84
N LEU A 67 10.07 13.90 -16.91
CA LEU A 67 9.77 12.95 -17.99
C LEU A 67 11.10 12.36 -18.47
N ASP A 68 11.45 11.19 -17.96
CA ASP A 68 12.60 10.45 -18.40
C ASP A 68 12.17 9.60 -19.59
N LYS A 69 13.11 9.28 -20.48
CA LYS A 69 12.81 8.53 -21.70
C LYS A 69 12.17 7.19 -21.39
N ASP A 70 12.60 6.55 -20.30
CA ASP A 70 12.03 5.29 -19.80
C ASP A 70 10.58 5.44 -19.35
N LEU A 71 10.19 6.60 -18.80
CA LEU A 71 8.80 6.86 -18.45
C LEU A 71 7.95 6.94 -19.72
N ILE A 72 8.39 7.72 -20.70
CA ILE A 72 7.69 7.90 -21.98
C ILE A 72 7.52 6.57 -22.70
N CYS A 73 8.60 5.79 -22.86
CA CYS A 73 8.54 4.48 -23.49
C CYS A 73 7.68 3.46 -22.73
N SER A 74 7.50 3.64 -21.41
CA SER A 74 6.61 2.77 -20.63
C SER A 74 5.13 3.16 -20.71
N LEU A 75 4.83 4.35 -21.22
CA LEU A 75 3.45 4.83 -21.38
C LEU A 75 2.96 4.69 -22.82
N ASP A 76 3.87 4.73 -23.79
CA ASP A 76 3.60 4.56 -25.22
C ASP A 76 3.23 3.09 -25.52
N GLN A 77 1.94 2.82 -25.70
CA GLN A 77 1.47 1.46 -26.00
C GLN A 77 1.54 1.13 -27.50
N GLU A 78 1.45 2.15 -28.36
CA GLU A 78 1.28 1.99 -29.80
C GLU A 78 2.58 2.20 -30.59
N GLY A 79 3.62 2.70 -29.94
CA GLY A 79 4.92 3.04 -30.54
C GLY A 79 4.89 4.35 -31.35
N ASN A 80 3.88 5.20 -31.18
CA ASN A 80 3.70 6.45 -31.93
C ASN A 80 4.01 7.72 -31.11
N GLY A 81 4.47 7.56 -29.87
CA GLY A 81 4.65 8.63 -28.90
C GLY A 81 3.68 8.49 -27.73
N VAL A 82 3.63 9.50 -26.87
CA VAL A 82 2.68 9.50 -25.74
C VAL A 82 1.76 10.68 -25.90
N ASP A 83 0.48 10.41 -26.11
CA ASP A 83 -0.54 11.46 -26.18
C ASP A 83 -0.93 11.94 -24.76
N LYS A 84 -1.81 12.95 -24.69
CA LYS A 84 -2.24 13.49 -23.40
C LYS A 84 -3.05 12.46 -22.57
N THR A 85 -3.81 11.60 -23.24
CA THR A 85 -4.68 10.61 -22.61
C THR A 85 -3.85 9.46 -22.04
N GLU A 86 -2.96 8.87 -22.84
CA GLU A 86 -1.96 7.87 -22.46
C GLU A 86 -1.07 8.39 -21.33
N PHE A 87 -0.65 9.66 -21.40
CA PHE A 87 0.13 10.25 -20.31
C PHE A 87 -0.65 10.28 -19.00
N VAL A 88 -1.89 10.76 -19.01
CA VAL A 88 -2.71 10.88 -17.80
C VAL A 88 -3.12 9.51 -17.27
N VAL A 89 -3.63 8.63 -18.13
CA VAL A 89 -4.03 7.25 -17.78
C VAL A 89 -2.82 6.48 -17.28
N GLY A 90 -1.70 6.56 -17.99
CA GLY A 90 -0.44 5.95 -17.59
C GLY A 90 0.05 6.40 -16.21
N MET A 91 -0.08 7.69 -15.90
CA MET A 91 0.25 8.23 -14.57
C MET A 91 -0.73 7.75 -13.50
N LEU A 92 -2.02 7.64 -13.80
CA LEU A 92 -3.03 7.10 -12.87
C LEU A 92 -2.81 5.60 -12.60
N VAL A 93 -2.39 4.85 -13.62
CA VAL A 93 -2.02 3.42 -13.47
C VAL A 93 -0.76 3.27 -12.63
N LYS A 94 0.27 4.11 -12.84
CA LYS A 94 1.48 4.09 -11.99
C LYS A 94 1.23 4.51 -10.54
N LEU A 95 0.17 5.30 -10.30
CA LEU A 95 -0.31 5.62 -8.96
C LEU A 95 -1.16 4.50 -8.34
N GLU A 96 -1.28 3.35 -9.02
CA GLU A 96 -2.11 2.20 -8.62
C GLU A 96 -3.58 2.57 -8.38
N MET A 97 -4.05 3.66 -9.00
CA MET A 97 -5.44 4.13 -8.84
C MET A 97 -6.42 3.37 -9.74
N VAL A 98 -5.95 2.99 -10.93
CA VAL A 98 -6.71 2.26 -11.94
C VAL A 98 -5.80 1.25 -12.65
N LYS A 99 -6.35 0.21 -13.26
CA LYS A 99 -5.61 -0.65 -14.19
C LYS A 99 -5.99 -0.28 -15.62
N TRP A 100 -5.11 -0.56 -16.58
CA TRP A 100 -5.40 -0.35 -18.01
C TRP A 100 -6.68 -1.06 -18.47
N ALA A 101 -6.90 -2.29 -18.00
CA ALA A 101 -8.11 -3.06 -18.28
C ALA A 101 -9.41 -2.39 -17.77
N ASP A 102 -9.32 -1.54 -16.75
CA ASP A 102 -10.47 -0.80 -16.24
C ASP A 102 -10.78 0.43 -17.11
N VAL A 103 -9.79 0.95 -17.85
CA VAL A 103 -9.90 2.17 -18.65
C VAL A 103 -10.26 1.89 -20.10
N GLU A 104 -9.81 0.75 -20.64
CA GLU A 104 -10.05 0.31 -22.02
C GLU A 104 -11.54 0.36 -22.46
N PRO A 105 -12.53 -0.05 -21.64
CA PRO A 105 -13.94 0.06 -22.03
C PRO A 105 -14.40 1.51 -22.20
N PHE A 106 -13.87 2.44 -21.41
CA PHE A 106 -14.22 3.87 -21.50
C PHE A 106 -13.59 4.53 -22.71
N ILE A 107 -12.38 4.12 -23.09
CA ILE A 107 -11.73 4.56 -24.33
C ILE A 107 -12.54 4.09 -25.53
N ALA A 108 -12.89 2.79 -25.58
CA ALA A 108 -13.72 2.24 -26.64
C ALA A 108 -15.10 2.92 -26.73
N GLN A 109 -15.71 3.25 -25.58
CA GLN A 109 -16.96 3.99 -25.55
C GLN A 109 -16.80 5.41 -26.12
N PHE A 110 -15.71 6.10 -25.80
CA PHE A 110 -15.42 7.43 -26.33
C PHE A 110 -15.23 7.39 -27.85
N GLU A 111 -14.41 6.47 -28.35
CA GLU A 111 -14.16 6.29 -29.79
C GLU A 111 -15.45 5.97 -30.57
N MET A 112 -16.34 5.18 -29.99
CA MET A 112 -17.64 4.87 -30.61
C MET A 112 -18.55 6.12 -30.72
N LEU A 113 -18.39 7.08 -29.81
CA LEU A 113 -19.14 8.34 -29.82
C LEU A 113 -18.46 9.42 -30.68
N ASP A 114 -17.13 9.35 -30.84
CA ASP A 114 -16.32 10.28 -31.61
C ASP A 114 -16.30 9.89 -33.10
N VAL A 115 -17.49 9.91 -33.73
CA VAL A 115 -17.68 9.45 -35.12
C VAL A 115 -16.80 10.22 -36.12
N ASP A 116 -16.46 11.48 -35.81
CA ASP A 116 -15.60 12.32 -36.66
C ASP A 116 -14.10 12.16 -36.38
N GLY A 117 -13.71 11.38 -35.36
CA GLY A 117 -12.33 11.17 -34.96
C GLY A 117 -11.61 12.45 -34.51
N SER A 118 -12.38 13.46 -34.08
CA SER A 118 -11.82 14.77 -33.70
C SER A 118 -11.12 14.74 -32.33
N GLY A 119 -11.29 13.66 -31.56
CA GLY A 119 -10.89 13.55 -30.18
C GLY A 119 -11.73 14.42 -29.26
N ARG A 120 -12.95 14.81 -29.68
CA ARG A 120 -13.81 15.76 -28.97
C ARG A 120 -15.28 15.40 -29.15
N LEU A 121 -15.89 14.92 -28.06
CA LEU A 121 -17.35 14.81 -28.00
C LEU A 121 -17.95 16.21 -27.83
N THR A 122 -18.78 16.61 -28.79
CA THR A 122 -19.54 17.85 -28.74
C THR A 122 -21.02 17.54 -28.48
N GLU A 123 -21.68 18.40 -27.71
CA GLU A 123 -23.13 18.35 -27.52
C GLU A 123 -23.77 18.91 -28.81
N HIS A 124 -24.31 18.04 -29.64
CA HIS A 124 -25.23 18.44 -30.72
C HIS A 124 -26.66 18.44 -30.21
#